data_AF-A0A965QS06-F1
#
_entry.id   AF-A0A965QS06-F1
#
_cell.length_a   1.000
_cell.length_b   1.000
_cell.length_c   1.000
_cell.angle_alpha   90.00
_cell.angle_beta   90.00
_cell.angle_gamma   90.00
#
_symmetry.space_group_name_H-M   'P 1'
#
loop_
_entity.id
_entity.type
_entity.pdbx_description
1 polymer ?
#
loop_
_entity_poly.entity_id
_entity_poly.type
_entity_poly.pdbx_seq_one_letter_code
_entity_poly.pdbx_strand_id
1 'polypeptide(L)'
;MLHRGACDLPDTSGEPSVAPMNLLVAAGLSVNVVASIPSPSSGSLELGPLRLNAYGLMIALGAIAATWLMGRRLESRGWGTRDDASSIAIWAVPAGVVGARIYHVITDWERFDGRLVDVFKIWQGGLGIWGGIAAGVVVGILIARRRGFSVLNTLTAVAPALPLAQAIGRFGNWFNQELFGRATTLPWGLEIDDKHLPRGYESGTLFHPTFLYEAIGNLVLCVVLLQLDRRASMRAESPVSAEPPVSAEPP
;
A
#
# COMPACT_ATOMS: atom_id res chain seq x y z
N MET A 1 -42.23 -38.30 -39.38
CA MET A 1 -43.59 -37.91 -38.98
C MET A 1 -43.51 -37.51 -37.51
N LEU A 2 -43.84 -36.26 -37.18
CA LEU A 2 -44.00 -35.64 -35.84
C LEU A 2 -42.68 -35.36 -35.06
N HIS A 3 -42.10 -34.16 -35.05
CA HIS A 3 -42.51 -32.85 -34.49
C HIS A 3 -42.36 -32.75 -32.95
N ARG A 4 -41.33 -32.03 -32.51
CA ARG A 4 -41.06 -31.35 -31.22
C ARG A 4 -39.65 -30.76 -31.38
N GLY A 5 -39.36 -29.46 -31.30
CA GLY A 5 -39.87 -28.39 -30.47
C GLY A 5 -38.61 -27.67 -29.99
N ALA A 6 -38.28 -26.55 -30.62
CA ALA A 6 -37.12 -25.73 -30.28
C ALA A 6 -37.21 -25.30 -28.81
N CYS A 7 -36.14 -25.52 -28.05
CA CYS A 7 -35.90 -24.82 -26.79
C CYS A 7 -34.61 -24.04 -27.00
N ASP A 8 -34.80 -22.79 -27.44
CA ASP A 8 -33.80 -21.75 -27.40
C ASP A 8 -33.34 -21.57 -25.95
N LEU A 9 -32.07 -21.87 -25.69
CA LEU A 9 -31.41 -21.48 -24.44
C LEU A 9 -31.11 -19.98 -24.52
N PRO A 10 -31.49 -19.18 -23.51
CA PRO A 10 -31.16 -17.78 -23.49
C PRO A 10 -29.65 -17.60 -23.35
N ASP A 11 -29.09 -16.79 -24.23
CA ASP A 11 -27.73 -16.27 -24.18
C ASP A 11 -27.48 -15.58 -22.83
N THR A 12 -26.70 -16.22 -21.95
CA THR A 12 -26.20 -15.60 -20.72
C THR A 12 -24.92 -14.83 -21.01
N SER A 13 -25.00 -13.84 -21.90
CA SER A 13 -24.08 -12.71 -21.90
C SER A 13 -24.47 -11.82 -20.71
N GLY A 14 -23.91 -12.14 -19.54
CA GLY A 14 -24.04 -11.33 -18.34
C GLY A 14 -23.34 -9.99 -18.52
N GLU A 15 -23.98 -9.07 -19.24
CA GLU A 15 -23.68 -7.65 -19.13
C GLU A 15 -23.93 -7.24 -17.67
N PRO A 16 -22.98 -6.58 -16.99
CA PRO A 16 -23.28 -5.97 -15.71
C PRO A 16 -24.40 -4.96 -15.94
N SER A 17 -25.53 -5.17 -15.29
CA SER A 17 -26.67 -4.26 -15.29
C SER A 17 -26.22 -2.88 -14.81
N VAL A 18 -25.79 -2.05 -15.76
CA VAL A 18 -25.67 -0.61 -15.58
C VAL A 18 -27.10 -0.13 -15.56
N ALA A 19 -27.70 -0.10 -14.37
CA ALA A 19 -28.95 0.62 -14.16
C ALA A 19 -28.78 2.00 -14.79
N PRO A 20 -29.69 2.43 -15.68
CA PRO A 20 -29.43 3.59 -16.51
C PRO A 20 -29.29 4.81 -15.60
N MET A 21 -28.10 5.40 -15.66
CA MET A 21 -27.72 6.71 -15.12
C MET A 21 -28.74 7.83 -15.46
N ASN A 22 -29.69 7.56 -16.36
CA ASN A 22 -30.74 8.46 -16.82
C ASN A 22 -31.87 8.70 -15.81
N LEU A 23 -32.05 7.88 -14.76
CA LEU A 23 -33.15 8.12 -13.81
C LEU A 23 -32.87 9.29 -12.84
N LEU A 24 -31.60 9.61 -12.60
CA LEU A 24 -31.21 10.74 -11.74
C LEU A 24 -31.14 12.07 -12.50
N VAL A 25 -30.86 12.03 -13.81
CA VAL A 25 -30.91 13.21 -14.69
C VAL A 25 -32.35 13.72 -14.85
N ALA A 26 -33.35 12.83 -14.82
CA ALA A 26 -34.76 13.18 -14.91
C ALA A 26 -35.29 14.02 -13.72
N ALA A 27 -34.56 14.05 -12.59
CA ALA A 27 -34.98 14.78 -11.39
C ALA A 27 -34.57 16.27 -11.37
N GLY A 28 -33.88 16.78 -12.41
CA GLY A 28 -33.48 18.20 -12.48
C GLY A 28 -32.57 18.67 -11.33
N LEU A 29 -32.04 17.74 -10.52
CA LEU A 29 -31.09 18.03 -9.47
C LEU A 29 -29.73 18.27 -10.13
N SER A 30 -29.40 19.54 -10.30
CA SER A 30 -28.04 19.99 -10.58
C SER A 30 -27.16 19.54 -9.42
N VAL A 31 -26.42 18.44 -9.58
CA VAL A 31 -25.33 18.12 -8.65
C VAL A 31 -24.26 19.17 -8.92
N ASN A 32 -24.25 20.23 -8.10
CA ASN A 32 -23.17 21.20 -8.12
C ASN A 32 -21.89 20.43 -7.74
N VAL A 33 -21.03 20.17 -8.73
CA VAL A 33 -19.67 19.68 -8.54
C VAL A 33 -18.88 20.84 -7.94
N VAL A 34 -18.91 20.96 -6.61
CA VAL A 34 -18.24 22.07 -5.89
C VAL A 34 -16.79 21.71 -5.56
N ALA A 35 -16.40 20.42 -5.49
CA ALA A 35 -15.16 19.99 -4.85
C ALA A 35 -14.63 18.61 -5.29
N SER A 36 -14.70 18.27 -6.58
CA SER A 36 -14.05 17.04 -7.08
C SER A 36 -12.54 17.10 -6.85
N ILE A 37 -11.93 15.93 -6.65
CA ILE A 37 -10.48 15.80 -6.50
C ILE A 37 -9.91 15.62 -7.90
N PRO A 38 -9.11 16.56 -8.43
CA PRO A 38 -8.54 16.44 -9.75
C PRO A 38 -7.44 15.37 -9.78
N SER A 39 -7.34 14.64 -10.88
CA SER A 39 -6.16 13.82 -11.20
C SER A 39 -5.01 14.70 -11.69
N PRO A 40 -3.75 14.38 -11.35
CA PRO A 40 -2.60 15.02 -11.98
C PRO A 40 -2.52 14.66 -13.46
N SER A 41 -2.26 15.63 -14.33
CA SER A 41 -2.18 15.43 -15.80
C SER A 41 -1.07 14.47 -16.23
N SER A 42 -0.04 14.29 -15.40
CA SER A 42 1.11 13.42 -15.62
C SER A 42 1.45 12.62 -14.36
N GLY A 43 1.65 11.31 -14.51
CA GLY A 43 2.20 10.44 -13.48
C GLY A 43 3.72 10.51 -13.35
N SER A 44 4.39 11.37 -14.12
CA SER A 44 5.83 11.61 -14.05
C SER A 44 6.15 13.08 -13.73
N LEU A 45 7.14 13.30 -12.87
CA LEU A 45 7.77 14.60 -12.67
C LEU A 45 8.98 14.70 -13.60
N GLU A 46 9.00 15.74 -14.43
CA GLU A 46 10.14 16.03 -15.30
C GLU A 46 11.09 17.00 -14.60
N LEU A 47 12.25 16.50 -14.17
CA LEU A 47 13.35 17.29 -13.61
C LEU A 47 14.44 17.42 -14.68
N GLY A 48 14.23 18.32 -15.64
CA GLY A 48 15.13 18.48 -16.80
C GLY A 48 15.17 17.22 -17.66
N PRO A 49 16.34 16.58 -17.91
CA PRO A 49 16.42 15.36 -18.72
C PRO A 49 15.94 14.09 -17.98
N LEU A 50 15.68 14.18 -16.67
CA LEU A 50 15.27 13.04 -15.85
C LEU A 50 13.75 12.99 -15.70
N ARG A 51 13.14 11.90 -16.18
CA ARG A 51 11.71 11.60 -15.95
C ARG A 51 11.58 10.68 -14.75
N LEU A 52 11.03 11.20 -13.65
CA LEU A 52 10.80 10.46 -12.42
C LEU A 52 9.34 10.04 -12.34
N ASN A 53 9.07 8.74 -12.23
CA ASN A 53 7.73 8.24 -11.98
C ASN A 53 7.28 8.64 -10.57
N ALA A 54 6.21 9.42 -10.46
CA ALA A 54 5.66 9.90 -9.20
C ALA A 54 5.28 8.73 -8.28
N TYR A 55 4.77 7.64 -8.86
CA TYR A 55 4.50 6.40 -8.14
C TYR A 55 5.76 5.87 -7.42
N GLY A 56 6.87 5.71 -8.15
CA GLY A 56 8.13 5.23 -7.59
C GLY A 56 8.68 6.18 -6.52
N LEU A 57 8.52 7.48 -6.72
CA LEU A 57 8.87 8.49 -5.72
C LEU A 57 8.05 8.33 -4.43
N MET A 58 6.73 8.14 -4.52
CA MET A 58 5.89 7.93 -3.34
C MET A 58 6.24 6.64 -2.59
N ILE A 59 6.58 5.56 -3.30
CA ILE A 59 7.07 4.32 -2.68
C ILE A 59 8.40 4.56 -1.94
N ALA A 60 9.33 5.30 -2.55
CA ALA A 60 10.60 5.65 -1.91
C ALA A 60 10.39 6.52 -0.66
N LEU A 61 9.53 7.53 -0.74
CA LEU A 61 9.16 8.37 0.41
C LEU A 61 8.48 7.55 1.52
N GLY A 62 7.63 6.59 1.17
CA GLY A 62 7.02 5.66 2.12
C GLY A 62 8.07 4.82 2.84
N ALA A 63 9.04 4.26 2.12
CA ALA A 63 10.14 3.50 2.70
C ALA A 63 11.03 4.34 3.63
N ILE A 64 11.33 5.60 3.24
CA ILE A 64 12.07 6.54 4.08
C ILE A 64 11.29 6.85 5.36
N ALA A 65 10.00 7.16 5.25
CA ALA A 65 9.14 7.45 6.40
C ALA A 65 9.03 6.24 7.35
N ALA A 66 8.91 5.03 6.80
CA ALA A 66 8.90 3.82 7.61
C ALA A 66 10.23 3.59 8.33
N THR A 67 11.36 3.76 7.63
CA THR A 67 12.70 3.64 8.21
C THR A 67 12.91 4.65 9.33
N TRP A 68 12.50 5.90 9.11
CA TRP A 68 12.55 6.96 10.11
C TRP A 68 11.70 6.65 11.34
N LEU A 69 10.45 6.20 11.15
CA LEU A 69 9.55 5.88 12.27
C LEU A 69 10.06 4.66 13.06
N MET A 70 10.54 3.62 12.36
CA MET A 70 11.17 2.46 12.98
C MET A 70 12.38 2.88 13.83
N GLY A 71 13.29 3.70 13.28
CA GLY A 71 14.46 4.20 13.98
C GLY A 71 14.11 5.02 15.23
N ARG A 72 13.13 5.93 15.12
CA ARG A 72 12.60 6.67 16.28
C ARG A 72 12.09 5.74 17.38
N ARG A 73 11.44 4.63 16.99
CA ARG A 73 10.89 3.66 17.95
C ARG A 73 11.99 2.86 18.62
N LEU A 74 12.97 2.39 17.87
CA LEU A 74 14.14 1.70 18.43
C LEU A 74 14.85 2.57 19.47
N GLU A 75 15.09 3.85 19.16
CA GLU A 75 15.71 4.81 20.09
C GLU A 75 14.85 5.04 21.33
N SER A 76 13.55 5.29 21.15
CA SER A 76 12.64 5.56 22.28
C SER A 76 12.53 4.41 23.27
N ARG A 77 12.89 3.20 22.85
CA ARG A 77 12.85 1.97 23.66
C ARG A 77 14.22 1.55 24.18
N GLY A 78 15.29 2.24 23.81
CA GLY A 78 16.65 1.82 24.09
C GLY A 78 17.03 0.49 23.42
N TRP A 79 16.32 0.09 22.36
CA TRP A 79 16.58 -1.17 21.66
C TRP A 79 17.62 -1.06 20.56
N GLY A 80 17.89 0.15 20.07
CA GLY A 80 18.81 0.42 18.97
C GLY A 80 18.77 1.88 18.53
N THR A 81 19.46 2.21 17.44
CA THR A 81 19.56 3.59 16.93
C THR A 81 18.78 3.78 15.62
N ARG A 82 18.63 5.03 15.16
CA ARG A 82 18.19 5.31 13.79
C ARG A 82 19.12 4.75 12.73
N ASP A 83 20.42 4.72 12.99
CA ASP A 83 21.40 4.16 12.04
C ASP A 83 21.17 2.67 11.83
N ASP A 84 20.74 1.95 12.86
CA ASP A 84 20.38 0.54 12.75
C ASP A 84 19.14 0.33 11.87
N ALA A 85 18.12 1.17 12.00
CA ALA A 85 16.96 1.13 11.12
C ALA A 85 17.36 1.39 9.66
N SER A 86 18.18 2.42 9.41
CA SER A 86 18.73 2.73 8.08
C SER A 86 19.55 1.57 7.52
N SER A 87 20.35 0.94 8.36
CA SER A 87 21.18 -0.20 8.01
C SER A 87 20.39 -1.47 7.74
N ILE A 88 19.22 -1.66 8.34
CA ILE A 88 18.31 -2.73 7.98
C ILE A 88 17.67 -2.41 6.61
N ALA A 89 17.19 -1.17 6.44
CA ALA A 89 16.50 -0.73 5.24
C ALA A 89 17.38 -0.78 3.98
N ILE A 90 18.67 -0.41 4.08
CA ILE A 90 19.61 -0.41 2.94
C ILE A 90 19.78 -1.79 2.31
N TRP A 91 19.54 -2.87 3.07
CA TRP A 91 19.57 -4.24 2.56
C TRP A 91 18.17 -4.78 2.26
N ALA A 92 17.20 -4.51 3.12
CA ALA A 92 15.85 -5.03 2.99
C ALA A 92 15.11 -4.45 1.77
N VAL A 93 15.27 -3.15 1.48
CA VAL A 93 14.56 -2.49 0.37
C VAL A 93 15.07 -2.99 -0.99
N PRO A 94 16.39 -3.02 -1.27
CA PRO A 94 16.90 -3.61 -2.52
C PRO A 94 16.57 -5.09 -2.66
N ALA A 95 16.68 -5.86 -1.57
CA ALA A 95 16.26 -7.26 -1.57
C ALA A 95 14.78 -7.42 -1.94
N GLY A 96 13.91 -6.54 -1.44
CA GLY A 96 12.51 -6.50 -1.84
C GLY A 96 12.31 -6.22 -3.33
N VAL A 97 13.05 -5.28 -3.91
CA VAL A 97 12.97 -5.01 -5.36
C VAL A 97 13.42 -6.25 -6.18
N VAL A 98 14.52 -6.89 -5.77
CA VAL A 98 15.03 -8.10 -6.42
C VAL A 98 14.04 -9.25 -6.28
N GLY A 99 13.51 -9.49 -5.08
CA GLY A 99 12.52 -10.53 -4.82
C GLY A 99 11.23 -10.31 -5.59
N ALA A 100 10.77 -9.05 -5.69
CA ALA A 100 9.59 -8.71 -6.48
C ALA A 100 9.79 -9.03 -7.97
N ARG A 101 10.99 -8.79 -8.49
CA ARG A 101 11.32 -9.14 -9.87
C ARG A 101 11.37 -10.66 -10.08
N ILE A 102 12.05 -11.38 -9.20
CA ILE A 102 12.13 -12.85 -9.25
C ILE A 102 10.73 -13.46 -9.25
N TYR A 103 9.87 -13.01 -8.33
CA TYR A 103 8.51 -13.51 -8.24
C TYR A 103 7.72 -13.28 -9.53
N HIS A 104 7.77 -12.07 -10.10
CA HIS A 104 7.08 -11.77 -11.36
C HIS A 104 7.57 -12.67 -12.52
N VAL A 105 8.88 -12.91 -12.59
CA VAL A 105 9.47 -13.77 -13.63
C VAL A 105 9.02 -15.22 -13.48
N ILE A 106 8.89 -15.71 -12.24
CA ILE A 106 8.41 -17.06 -11.95
C ILE A 106 6.91 -17.19 -12.30
N THR A 107 6.09 -16.20 -11.96
CA THR A 107 4.64 -16.27 -12.18
C THR A 107 4.24 -16.01 -13.63
N ASP A 108 5.00 -15.21 -14.37
CA ASP A 108 4.71 -14.82 -15.76
C ASP A 108 5.79 -15.33 -16.74
N TRP A 109 6.29 -16.55 -16.51
CA TRP A 109 7.43 -17.12 -17.24
C TRP A 109 7.27 -17.10 -18.78
N GLU A 110 6.07 -17.38 -19.27
CA GLU A 110 5.75 -17.37 -20.71
C GLU A 110 6.08 -16.03 -21.38
N ARG A 111 6.04 -14.91 -20.64
CA ARG A 111 6.39 -13.60 -21.16
C ARG A 111 7.90 -13.44 -21.45
N PHE A 112 8.74 -14.23 -20.77
CA PHE A 112 10.19 -14.18 -20.82
C PHE A 112 10.82 -15.25 -21.71
N ASP A 113 10.02 -16.20 -22.20
CA ASP A 113 10.50 -17.22 -23.13
C ASP A 113 11.01 -16.58 -24.43
N GLY A 114 12.23 -16.94 -24.83
CA GLY A 114 12.96 -16.30 -25.93
C GLY A 114 13.45 -14.86 -25.68
N ARG A 115 13.22 -14.27 -24.50
CA ARG A 115 13.60 -12.88 -24.15
C ARG A 115 14.23 -12.76 -22.76
N LEU A 116 15.20 -13.62 -22.44
CA LEU A 116 15.83 -13.69 -21.11
C LEU A 116 16.45 -12.37 -20.63
N VAL A 117 16.88 -11.47 -21.53
CA VAL A 117 17.41 -10.14 -21.15
C VAL A 117 16.32 -9.28 -20.48
N ASP A 118 15.05 -9.51 -20.80
CA ASP A 118 13.94 -8.76 -20.21
C ASP A 118 13.80 -9.03 -18.71
N VAL A 119 14.31 -10.16 -18.20
CA VAL A 119 14.32 -10.48 -16.76
C VAL A 119 14.99 -9.37 -15.93
N PHE A 120 16.03 -8.70 -16.47
CA PHE A 120 16.74 -7.64 -15.75
C PHE A 120 16.13 -6.25 -15.91
N LYS A 121 15.17 -6.08 -16.82
CA LYS A 121 14.56 -4.78 -17.14
C LYS A 121 13.50 -4.38 -16.11
N ILE A 122 13.93 -4.11 -14.87
CA ILE A 122 13.06 -3.66 -13.78
C ILE A 122 12.34 -2.32 -14.08
N TRP A 123 12.90 -1.51 -14.98
CA TRP A 123 12.32 -0.23 -15.40
C TRP A 123 11.16 -0.37 -16.39
N GLN A 124 10.92 -1.56 -16.94
CA GLN A 124 9.76 -1.87 -17.79
C GLN A 124 8.52 -2.27 -16.96
N GLY A 125 8.60 -2.15 -15.63
CA GLY A 125 7.57 -2.64 -14.71
C GLY A 125 7.67 -4.15 -14.49
N GLY A 126 6.60 -4.73 -13.93
CA GLY A 126 6.56 -6.17 -13.62
C GLY A 126 7.29 -6.52 -12.33
N LEU A 127 6.74 -6.05 -11.21
CA LEU A 127 7.25 -6.33 -9.86
C LEU A 127 6.11 -6.96 -9.04
N GLY A 128 6.31 -8.20 -8.61
CA GLY A 128 5.35 -8.93 -7.80
C GLY A 128 5.47 -8.57 -6.32
N ILE A 129 4.41 -8.03 -5.73
CA ILE A 129 4.42 -7.59 -4.32
C ILE A 129 4.80 -8.70 -3.35
N TRP A 130 4.35 -9.93 -3.58
CA TRP A 130 4.63 -11.08 -2.70
C TRP A 130 6.11 -11.44 -2.65
N GLY A 131 6.79 -11.39 -3.79
CA GLY A 131 8.25 -11.57 -3.86
C GLY A 131 9.00 -10.50 -3.09
N GLY A 132 8.53 -9.25 -3.19
CA GLY A 132 9.16 -8.13 -2.49
C GLY A 132 8.98 -8.19 -0.98
N ILE A 133 7.77 -8.54 -0.51
CA ILE A 133 7.50 -8.77 0.90
C ILE A 133 8.38 -9.91 1.43
N ALA A 134 8.41 -11.06 0.74
CA ALA A 134 9.16 -12.23 1.20
C ALA A 134 10.67 -11.94 1.31
N ALA A 135 11.29 -11.42 0.25
CA ALA A 135 12.72 -11.14 0.23
C ALA A 135 13.10 -10.01 1.18
N GLY A 136 12.30 -8.93 1.23
CA GLY A 136 12.53 -7.81 2.14
C GLY A 136 12.44 -8.21 3.61
N VAL A 137 11.46 -9.03 3.99
CA VAL A 137 11.31 -9.54 5.36
C VAL A 137 12.47 -10.47 5.72
N VAL A 138 12.82 -11.43 4.87
CA VAL A 138 13.92 -12.37 5.13
C VAL A 138 15.24 -11.64 5.33
N VAL A 139 15.59 -10.73 4.42
CA VAL A 139 16.83 -9.96 4.52
C VAL A 139 16.79 -9.01 5.71
N GLY A 140 15.67 -8.33 5.96
CA GLY A 140 15.52 -7.45 7.11
C GLY A 140 15.73 -8.18 8.45
N ILE A 141 15.14 -9.36 8.62
CA ILE A 141 15.34 -10.21 9.80
C ILE A 141 16.79 -10.67 9.91
N LEU A 142 17.41 -11.09 8.81
CA LEU A 142 18.80 -11.55 8.80
C LEU A 142 19.77 -10.44 9.23
N ILE A 143 19.59 -9.22 8.71
CA ILE A 143 20.41 -8.07 9.06
C ILE A 143 20.16 -7.64 10.51
N ALA A 144 18.91 -7.61 10.96
CA ALA A 144 18.58 -7.33 12.35
C ALA A 144 19.27 -8.32 13.31
N ARG A 145 19.22 -9.62 13.01
CA ARG A 145 19.90 -10.66 13.81
C ARG A 145 21.41 -10.52 13.79
N ARG A 146 22.01 -10.23 12.63
CA ARG A 146 23.47 -10.01 12.50
C ARG A 146 23.95 -8.81 13.32
N ARG A 147 23.07 -7.84 13.57
CA ARG A 147 23.35 -6.68 14.43
C ARG A 147 22.98 -6.89 15.90
N GLY A 148 22.57 -8.10 16.28
CA GLY A 148 22.25 -8.43 17.68
C GLY A 148 20.85 -8.01 18.12
N PHE A 149 19.97 -7.57 17.21
CA PHE A 149 18.60 -7.21 17.58
C PHE A 149 17.71 -8.44 17.73
N SER A 150 16.85 -8.41 18.75
CA SER A 150 15.72 -9.33 18.86
C SER A 150 14.78 -9.16 17.67
N VAL A 151 14.46 -10.25 16.99
CA VAL A 151 13.51 -10.25 15.87
C VAL A 151 12.17 -9.67 16.32
N LEU A 152 11.72 -10.02 17.52
CA LEU A 152 10.45 -9.52 18.05
C LEU A 152 10.48 -7.99 18.27
N ASN A 153 11.59 -7.45 18.78
CA ASN A 153 11.74 -6.01 18.97
C ASN A 153 11.76 -5.29 17.63
N THR A 154 12.45 -5.83 16.63
CA THR A 154 12.48 -5.30 15.26
C THR A 154 11.08 -5.29 14.64
N LEU A 155 10.34 -6.41 14.75
CA LEU A 155 8.97 -6.51 14.25
C LEU A 155 8.03 -5.54 14.97
N THR A 156 8.16 -5.40 16.28
CA THR A 156 7.39 -4.45 17.10
C THR A 156 7.72 -3.00 16.76
N ALA A 157 8.99 -2.71 16.43
CA ALA A 157 9.42 -1.38 16.01
C ALA A 157 8.87 -1.01 14.63
N VAL A 158 8.90 -1.94 13.67
CA VAL A 158 8.46 -1.69 12.28
C VAL A 158 6.94 -1.76 12.10
N ALA A 159 6.20 -2.45 12.99
CA ALA A 159 4.75 -2.64 12.85
C ALA A 159 3.94 -1.36 12.53
N PRO A 160 4.07 -0.23 13.25
CA PRO A 160 3.38 1.01 12.89
C PRO A 160 4.00 1.74 11.70
N ALA A 161 5.23 1.43 11.32
CA ALA A 161 5.92 2.02 10.17
C ALA A 161 5.37 1.49 8.83
N LEU A 162 4.91 0.24 8.78
CA LEU A 162 4.32 -0.36 7.58
C LEU A 162 3.07 0.38 7.07
N PRO A 163 2.03 0.63 7.90
CA PRO A 163 0.87 1.38 7.43
C PRO A 163 1.22 2.85 7.13
N LEU A 164 2.21 3.46 7.78
CA LEU A 164 2.69 4.78 7.38
C LEU A 164 3.26 4.77 5.94
N ALA A 165 4.11 3.79 5.61
CA ALA A 165 4.60 3.63 4.24
C ALA A 165 3.45 3.41 3.25
N GLN A 166 2.47 2.57 3.61
CA GLN A 166 1.32 2.29 2.76
C GLN A 166 0.47 3.55 2.52
N ALA A 167 0.24 4.37 3.55
CA ALA A 167 -0.51 5.60 3.43
C ALA A 167 0.13 6.57 2.43
N ILE A 168 1.46 6.69 2.49
CA ILE A 168 2.24 7.52 1.55
C ILE A 168 2.22 6.90 0.15
N GLY A 169 2.40 5.58 0.05
CA GLY A 169 2.39 4.85 -1.23
C GLY A 169 1.07 4.97 -2.00
N ARG A 170 -0.07 5.08 -1.30
CA ARG A 170 -1.39 5.25 -1.93
C ARG A 170 -1.50 6.51 -2.79
N PHE A 171 -0.79 7.58 -2.45
CA PHE A 171 -0.74 8.77 -3.32
C PHE A 171 -0.03 8.48 -4.65
N GLY A 172 0.80 7.45 -4.72
CA GLY A 172 1.34 6.96 -5.99
C GLY A 172 0.24 6.51 -6.94
N ASN A 173 -0.80 5.81 -6.43
CA ASN A 173 -1.95 5.40 -7.24
C ASN A 173 -2.75 6.61 -7.74
N TRP A 174 -2.84 7.69 -6.95
CA TRP A 174 -3.48 8.94 -7.38
C TRP A 174 -2.72 9.60 -8.54
N PHE A 175 -1.39 9.72 -8.43
CA PHE A 175 -0.58 10.23 -9.55
C PHE A 175 -0.65 9.33 -10.79
N ASN A 176 -0.71 8.02 -10.61
CA ASN A 176 -0.79 7.06 -11.71
C ASN A 176 -2.23 6.85 -12.22
N GLN A 177 -3.22 7.50 -11.58
CA GLN A 177 -4.64 7.39 -11.88
C GLN A 177 -5.11 5.94 -11.99
N GLU A 178 -4.76 5.12 -11.00
CA GLU A 178 -5.10 3.69 -10.96
C GLU A 178 -5.69 3.29 -9.60
N LEU A 179 -6.24 2.08 -9.52
CA LEU A 179 -6.81 1.51 -8.29
C LEU A 179 -7.84 2.41 -7.58
N PHE A 180 -8.58 3.19 -8.35
CA PHE A 180 -9.74 3.97 -7.89
C PHE A 180 -10.97 3.06 -7.67
N GLY A 181 -11.97 3.59 -6.97
CA GLY A 181 -13.17 2.83 -6.61
C GLY A 181 -14.21 2.78 -7.73
N ARG A 182 -15.45 2.42 -7.35
CA ARG A 182 -16.60 2.43 -8.27
C ARG A 182 -16.99 3.86 -8.64
N ALA A 183 -17.72 4.01 -9.74
CA ALA A 183 -18.32 5.27 -10.13
C ALA A 183 -19.19 5.84 -9.00
N THR A 184 -19.18 7.16 -8.84
CA THR A 184 -19.83 7.85 -7.73
C THR A 184 -20.37 9.21 -8.16
N THR A 185 -21.39 9.69 -7.46
CA THR A 185 -21.96 11.04 -7.66
C THR A 185 -21.65 11.97 -6.49
N LEU A 186 -20.81 11.53 -5.55
CA LEU A 186 -20.44 12.29 -4.36
C LEU A 186 -19.59 13.52 -4.73
N PRO A 187 -19.70 14.63 -3.97
CA PRO A 187 -19.03 15.88 -4.32
C PRO A 187 -17.51 15.83 -4.16
N TRP A 188 -16.96 14.80 -3.50
CA TRP A 188 -15.52 14.53 -3.38
C TRP A 188 -15.06 13.40 -4.31
N GLY A 189 -15.81 13.14 -5.39
CA GLY A 189 -15.41 12.17 -6.40
C GLY A 189 -14.05 12.50 -7.02
N LEU A 190 -13.30 11.46 -7.35
CA LEU A 190 -12.02 11.53 -8.05
C LEU A 190 -12.27 11.62 -9.55
N GLU A 191 -11.68 12.63 -10.17
CA GLU A 191 -11.56 12.73 -11.62
C GLU A 191 -10.44 11.82 -12.12
N ILE A 192 -10.66 11.22 -13.28
CA ILE A 192 -9.70 10.35 -13.97
C ILE A 192 -9.65 10.80 -15.42
N ASP A 193 -8.43 10.97 -15.95
CA ASP A 193 -8.23 11.36 -17.35
C ASP A 193 -8.78 10.26 -18.28
N ASP A 194 -9.31 10.67 -19.44
CA ASP A 194 -9.92 9.74 -20.40
C ASP A 194 -9.02 8.57 -20.82
N LYS A 195 -7.70 8.80 -20.87
CA LYS A 195 -6.69 7.76 -21.18
C LYS A 195 -6.64 6.62 -20.16
N HIS A 196 -7.09 6.84 -18.93
CA HIS A 196 -7.09 5.87 -17.84
C HIS A 196 -8.51 5.38 -17.49
N LEU A 197 -9.54 5.86 -18.20
CA LEU A 197 -10.91 5.40 -17.98
C LEU A 197 -11.05 3.91 -18.32
N PRO A 198 -11.70 3.11 -17.45
CA PRO A 198 -12.03 1.74 -17.78
C PRO A 198 -13.04 1.71 -18.93
N ARG A 199 -12.99 0.65 -19.75
CA ARG A 199 -13.96 0.46 -20.83
C ARG A 199 -15.39 0.47 -20.29
N GLY A 200 -16.27 1.22 -20.95
CA GLY A 200 -17.69 1.33 -20.59
C GLY A 200 -18.06 2.54 -19.73
N TYR A 201 -17.10 3.40 -19.36
CA TYR A 201 -17.38 4.66 -18.68
C TYR A 201 -17.24 5.86 -19.63
N GLU A 202 -18.09 6.86 -19.44
CA GLU A 202 -18.07 8.11 -20.20
C GLU A 202 -17.07 9.10 -19.61
N SER A 203 -16.55 10.00 -20.45
CA SER A 203 -15.70 11.12 -20.00
C SER A 203 -16.42 11.96 -18.96
N GLY A 204 -15.70 12.38 -17.91
CA GLY A 204 -16.28 13.11 -16.78
C GLY A 204 -16.95 12.22 -15.71
N THR A 205 -16.92 10.89 -15.85
CA THR A 205 -17.33 9.99 -14.76
C THR A 205 -16.43 10.19 -13.54
N LEU A 206 -17.04 10.42 -12.38
CA LEU A 206 -16.33 10.49 -11.10
C LEU A 206 -16.25 9.12 -10.43
N PHE A 207 -15.14 8.85 -9.74
CA PHE A 207 -14.92 7.60 -9.01
C PHE A 207 -14.70 7.83 -7.53
N HIS A 208 -14.95 6.83 -6.70
CA HIS A 208 -14.56 6.90 -5.30
C HIS A 208 -13.02 7.03 -5.17
N PRO A 209 -12.49 8.04 -4.44
CA PRO A 209 -11.06 8.17 -4.15
C PRO A 209 -10.59 7.12 -3.13
N THR A 210 -10.58 5.85 -3.51
CA THR A 210 -10.12 4.73 -2.67
C THR A 210 -8.69 4.93 -2.17
N PHE A 211 -7.81 5.51 -2.98
CA PHE A 211 -6.45 5.86 -2.55
C PHE A 211 -6.48 6.72 -1.28
N LEU A 212 -7.39 7.70 -1.18
CA LEU A 212 -7.51 8.61 -0.07
C LEU A 212 -8.13 7.91 1.15
N TYR A 213 -9.19 7.13 0.92
CA TYR A 213 -9.82 6.34 1.99
C TYR A 213 -8.83 5.38 2.63
N GLU A 214 -8.04 4.71 1.81
CA GLU A 214 -6.99 3.80 2.25
C GLU A 214 -5.82 4.54 2.90
N ALA A 215 -5.40 5.69 2.38
CA ALA A 215 -4.35 6.49 3.00
C ALA A 215 -4.76 6.91 4.41
N ILE A 216 -5.99 7.41 4.58
CA ILE A 216 -6.55 7.78 5.89
C ILE A 216 -6.64 6.55 6.80
N GLY A 217 -7.18 5.43 6.31
CA GLY A 217 -7.30 4.20 7.09
C GLY A 217 -5.93 3.69 7.59
N ASN A 218 -4.91 3.75 6.74
CA ASN A 218 -3.54 3.40 7.10
C ASN A 218 -2.93 4.37 8.11
N LEU A 219 -3.17 5.68 7.98
CA LEU A 219 -2.73 6.65 9.00
C LEU A 219 -3.41 6.41 10.35
N VAL A 220 -4.72 6.14 10.35
CA VAL A 220 -5.45 5.76 11.58
C VAL A 220 -4.86 4.50 12.18
N LEU A 221 -4.60 3.46 11.38
CA LEU A 221 -3.97 2.23 11.85
C LEU A 221 -2.58 2.48 12.45
N CYS A 222 -1.74 3.29 11.80
CA CYS A 222 -0.44 3.71 12.32
C CYS A 222 -0.59 4.35 13.71
N VAL A 223 -1.48 5.33 13.85
CA VAL A 223 -1.74 6.03 15.11
C VAL A 223 -2.25 5.08 16.19
N VAL A 224 -3.18 4.18 15.86
CA VAL A 224 -3.73 3.18 16.78
C VAL A 224 -2.61 2.27 17.29
N LEU A 225 -1.76 1.75 16.40
CA LEU A 225 -0.64 0.90 16.78
C LEU A 225 0.35 1.64 17.70
N LEU A 226 0.66 2.91 17.41
CA LEU A 226 1.50 3.73 18.28
C LEU A 226 0.88 3.95 19.66
N GLN A 227 -0.44 4.16 19.74
CA GLN A 227 -1.14 4.35 21.02
C GLN A 227 -1.21 3.07 21.85
N LEU A 228 -1.54 1.93 21.21
CA LEU A 228 -1.59 0.63 21.87
C LEU A 228 -0.22 0.26 22.44
N ASP A 229 0.82 0.49 21.65
CA ASP A 229 2.19 0.22 22.03
C ASP A 229 2.65 1.07 23.23
N ARG A 230 2.31 2.37 23.26
CA ARG A 230 2.58 3.24 24.41
C ARG A 230 1.84 2.78 25.67
N ARG A 231 0.57 2.38 25.54
CA ARG A 231 -0.23 1.87 26.66
C ARG A 231 0.33 0.57 27.23
N ALA A 232 0.82 -0.33 26.38
CA ALA A 232 1.45 -1.58 26.79
C ALA A 232 2.73 -1.33 27.60
N SER A 233 3.58 -0.38 27.17
CA SER A 233 4.77 0.02 27.92
C SER A 233 4.45 0.58 29.31
N MET A 234 3.49 1.52 29.41
CA MET A 234 3.10 2.11 30.71
C MET A 234 2.58 1.05 31.70
N ARG A 235 1.88 0.03 31.20
CA ARG A 235 1.38 -1.08 32.04
C ARG A 235 2.51 -1.97 32.55
N ALA A 236 3.55 -2.20 31.74
CA ALA A 236 4.71 -2.99 32.14
C ALA A 236 5.54 -2.29 33.24
N GLU A 237 5.53 -0.96 33.29
CA GLU A 237 6.22 -0.15 34.29
C GLU A 237 5.41 0.08 35.59
N SER A 238 4.12 -0.30 35.61
CA SER A 238 3.27 -0.11 36.79
C SER A 238 3.64 -1.09 37.92
N PRO A 239 3.72 -0.66 39.19
CA PRO A 239 4.49 -1.31 40.26
C PRO A 239 3.81 -2.52 40.92
N VAL A 240 3.10 -3.37 40.16
CA VAL A 240 2.52 -4.63 40.69
C VAL A 240 3.61 -5.66 41.06
N SER A 241 4.88 -5.41 40.69
CA SER A 241 6.03 -6.25 41.03
C SER A 241 6.83 -5.78 42.25
N ALA A 242 6.40 -4.72 42.95
CA ALA A 242 7.04 -4.28 44.19
C ALA A 242 6.58 -5.18 45.35
N GLU A 243 7.10 -6.41 45.38
CA GLU A 243 7.02 -7.26 46.57
C GLU A 243 7.73 -6.52 47.72
N PRO A 244 7.05 -6.25 48.85
CA PRO A 244 7.69 -5.52 49.94
C PRO A 244 8.87 -6.33 50.48
N PRO A 245 9.97 -5.69 50.91
CA PRO A 245 11.10 -6.41 51.48
C PRO A 245 10.63 -7.19 52.71
N VAL A 246 10.82 -8.52 52.65
CA VAL A 246 10.65 -9.43 53.78
C VAL A 246 11.51 -8.88 54.93
N SER A 247 10.85 -8.37 55.95
CA SER A 247 11.46 -7.89 57.19
C SER A 247 11.26 -8.95 58.26
N ALA A 248 12.36 -9.58 58.69
CA ALA A 248 12.61 -10.24 59.99
C ALA A 248 13.80 -11.21 59.81
N GLU A 249 14.77 -11.38 60.71
CA GLU A 249 15.04 -10.90 62.07
C GLU A 249 16.53 -11.26 62.36
N PRO A 250 17.32 -10.47 63.12
CA PRO A 250 18.62 -10.93 63.62
C PRO A 250 18.46 -11.84 64.87
N PRO A 251 19.41 -12.77 65.09
CA PRO A 251 19.34 -13.82 66.13
C PRO A 251 19.50 -13.32 67.57
#